data_AF-A0A0S8DJY8-F1
#
_entry.id   AF-A0A0S8DJY8-F1
#
_cell.length_a   1.000
_cell.length_b   1.000
_cell.length_c   1.000
_cell.angle_alpha   90.00
_cell.angle_beta   90.00
_cell.angle_gamma   90.00
#
_symmetry.space_group_name_H-M   'P 1'
#
loop_
_entity.id
_entity.type
_entity.pdbx_description
1 polymer ?
#
loop_
_entity_poly.entity_id
_entity_poly.type
_entity_poly.pdbx_seq_one_letter_code
_entity_poly.pdbx_strand_id
1 'polypeptide(L)'
;MQEPASTRHLDTTNPSHITYNHPPLEITVLGGIRLEGLDRMRVTLKVQVEHLALRHNLDLYNDNQTEKLVRKIAERLEIGTSLAAAALSDLTDKLEKYRLEEIEASQREHEKRKMLNPKEIRQAEEYLSAPNLMERTGQDIGRTGVIGEEINRLLMYIIFTSRKRERPLHVISLGGSGLGKTHLQEKVSALIPDEDKVENTSLTAAAFYYFGKQQLKNKLVLIEDLDGAENALFPIRELQTKRKIIRTVPFKNTKGETRSVQLIVEGPVSIAGCTTKENLYEDNANRSFLIHIDESTVQDEKIMEYQRRLSAGKTDLAAQQQLVERFRNMQRILVPAQVRNPYAEQLKIPKEVLRPRRTNAHYLAFIEAVTFYHQYQREKQFDRQTGEEYIETTIEDIRSANRLMKEVLLRKADTLTVAVRNYFERLKKYLKDQKGLSFTNRQIRQALRIKAATLKRYHSELLVNGLLQVKSGKKATGYIYQVTSFKDYEQLQERIHGVLDEITGRLERKERRPGGPVVAHRENGPAKEKKAS
;
A
#
# COMPACT_ATOMS: atom_id res chain seq x y z
N MET A 1 -29.03 41.30 -39.22
CA MET A 1 -29.78 40.06 -38.94
C MET A 1 -28.98 39.28 -37.92
N GLN A 2 -29.48 39.18 -36.69
CA GLN A 2 -28.90 38.31 -35.65
C GLN A 2 -29.40 36.88 -35.90
N GLU A 3 -28.49 35.91 -35.92
CA GLU A 3 -28.85 34.47 -35.95
C GLU A 3 -29.66 34.12 -34.69
N PRO A 4 -30.74 33.33 -34.78
CA PRO A 4 -31.49 32.91 -33.60
C PRO A 4 -30.65 31.92 -32.79
N ALA A 5 -30.57 32.16 -31.47
CA ALA A 5 -29.89 31.29 -30.51
C ALA A 5 -30.41 29.84 -30.61
N SER A 6 -29.51 28.87 -30.66
CA SER A 6 -29.83 27.45 -30.84
C SER A 6 -30.74 26.92 -29.71
N THR A 7 -31.94 26.48 -30.06
CA THR A 7 -32.99 25.95 -29.17
C THR A 7 -32.71 24.57 -28.54
N ARG A 8 -31.46 24.08 -28.58
CA ARG A 8 -31.05 22.74 -28.11
C ARG A 8 -30.06 22.81 -26.95
N HIS A 9 -30.51 22.59 -25.72
CA HIS A 9 -29.70 22.79 -24.52
C HIS A 9 -29.72 21.56 -23.60
N LEU A 10 -28.55 21.16 -23.09
CA LEU A 10 -28.40 20.17 -22.02
C LEU A 10 -28.11 20.90 -20.72
N ASP A 11 -29.01 20.81 -19.75
CA ASP A 11 -28.85 21.35 -18.40
C ASP A 11 -28.36 20.24 -17.46
N THR A 12 -27.16 20.45 -16.94
CA THR A 12 -26.42 19.52 -16.07
C THR A 12 -26.29 20.04 -14.63
N THR A 13 -27.02 21.12 -14.27
CA THR A 13 -26.96 21.74 -12.93
C THR A 13 -27.28 20.76 -11.80
N ASN A 14 -28.11 19.75 -12.06
CA ASN A 14 -28.35 18.62 -11.17
C ASN A 14 -27.83 17.31 -11.78
N PRO A 15 -26.70 16.76 -11.30
CA PRO A 15 -26.10 15.52 -11.84
C PRO A 15 -27.00 14.29 -11.76
N SER A 16 -27.97 14.26 -10.83
CA SER A 16 -28.93 13.16 -10.69
C SER A 16 -30.17 13.34 -11.57
N HIS A 17 -30.32 14.48 -12.23
CA HIS A 17 -31.49 14.86 -13.01
C HIS A 17 -31.09 15.82 -14.15
N ILE A 18 -30.49 15.26 -15.19
CA ILE A 18 -29.98 16.02 -16.35
C ILE A 18 -31.13 16.19 -17.35
N THR A 19 -31.41 17.43 -17.78
CA THR A 19 -32.51 17.73 -18.71
C THR A 19 -32.00 18.22 -20.06
N TYR A 20 -32.59 17.73 -21.12
CA TYR A 20 -32.22 18.03 -22.49
C TYR A 20 -33.43 18.50 -23.29
N ASN A 21 -33.38 19.74 -23.77
CA ASN A 21 -34.43 20.31 -24.60
C ASN A 21 -34.07 20.16 -26.08
N HIS A 22 -34.92 19.48 -26.84
CA HIS A 22 -34.88 19.38 -28.30
C HIS A 22 -36.31 19.53 -28.84
N PRO A 23 -36.85 20.76 -28.95
CA PRO A 23 -38.25 20.99 -29.28
C PRO A 23 -38.74 20.17 -30.48
N PRO A 24 -39.92 19.53 -30.37
CA PRO A 24 -40.89 19.59 -29.26
C PRO A 24 -40.61 18.60 -28.10
N LEU A 25 -39.48 17.88 -28.13
CA LEU A 25 -39.10 16.89 -27.11
C LEU A 25 -38.36 17.53 -25.93
N GLU A 26 -38.75 17.13 -24.74
CA GLU A 26 -37.98 17.29 -23.50
C GLU A 26 -37.54 15.90 -23.03
N ILE A 27 -36.23 15.70 -22.84
CA ILE A 27 -35.66 14.42 -22.41
C ILE A 27 -34.92 14.60 -21.09
N THR A 28 -35.33 13.86 -20.07
CA THR A 28 -34.67 13.84 -18.76
C THR A 28 -33.90 12.52 -18.56
N VAL A 29 -32.64 12.60 -18.16
CA VAL A 29 -31.86 11.47 -17.65
C VAL A 29 -32.07 11.36 -16.15
N LEU A 30 -32.78 10.30 -15.74
CA LEU A 30 -33.09 10.02 -14.34
C LEU A 30 -31.96 9.23 -13.68
N GLY A 31 -31.44 9.75 -12.56
CA GLY A 31 -30.36 9.11 -11.80
C GLY A 31 -28.95 9.38 -12.35
N GLY A 32 -28.83 10.32 -13.30
CA GLY A 32 -27.56 10.70 -13.90
C GLY A 32 -26.96 9.64 -14.83
N ILE A 33 -25.68 9.82 -15.17
CA ILE A 33 -24.89 8.88 -15.96
C ILE A 33 -23.73 8.31 -15.14
N ARG A 34 -23.31 7.09 -15.46
CA ARG A 34 -22.10 6.52 -14.86
C ARG A 34 -20.87 7.13 -15.52
N LEU A 35 -19.92 7.61 -14.72
CA LEU A 35 -18.65 8.12 -15.23
C LEU A 35 -17.70 6.97 -15.64
N GLU A 36 -17.81 5.80 -15.01
CA GLU A 36 -16.97 4.62 -15.28
C GLU A 36 -17.51 3.67 -16.37
N GLY A 37 -16.61 2.99 -17.10
CA GLY A 37 -16.97 2.06 -18.18
C GLY A 37 -17.42 2.81 -19.43
N LEU A 38 -16.45 3.39 -20.14
CA LEU A 38 -16.67 4.25 -21.33
C LEU A 38 -17.22 3.49 -22.55
N ASP A 39 -17.30 2.16 -22.46
CA ASP A 39 -17.83 1.26 -23.49
C ASP A 39 -19.36 1.16 -23.50
N ARG A 40 -20.05 1.79 -22.54
CA ARG A 40 -21.51 1.75 -22.38
C ARG A 40 -22.08 3.04 -21.79
N MET A 41 -23.35 3.32 -22.11
CA MET A 41 -24.10 4.50 -21.67
C MET A 41 -25.48 4.08 -21.17
N ARG A 42 -25.52 3.36 -20.05
CA ARG A 42 -26.77 2.90 -19.42
C ARG A 42 -27.46 4.04 -18.69
N VAL A 43 -28.67 4.36 -19.10
CA VAL A 43 -29.48 5.46 -18.59
C VAL A 43 -30.94 5.07 -18.45
N THR A 44 -31.67 5.82 -17.62
CA THR A 44 -33.14 5.80 -17.63
C THR A 44 -33.62 7.14 -18.14
N LEU A 45 -34.23 7.15 -19.33
CA LEU A 45 -34.76 8.36 -19.95
C LEU A 45 -36.23 8.54 -19.64
N LYS A 46 -36.64 9.76 -19.33
CA LYS A 46 -38.03 10.24 -19.42
C LYS A 46 -38.11 11.17 -20.63
N VAL A 47 -38.84 10.76 -21.67
CA VAL A 47 -39.08 11.53 -22.88
C VAL A 47 -40.49 12.10 -22.82
N GLN A 48 -40.64 13.40 -23.01
CA GLN A 48 -41.91 14.11 -22.86
C GLN A 48 -42.14 15.05 -24.06
N VAL A 49 -43.40 15.12 -24.49
CA VAL A 49 -43.91 16.11 -25.45
C VAL A 49 -45.24 16.59 -24.87
N GLU A 50 -45.35 17.88 -24.58
CA GLU A 50 -46.54 18.46 -23.95
C GLU A 50 -46.99 17.66 -22.70
N HIS A 51 -48.13 16.97 -22.80
CA HIS A 51 -48.78 16.18 -21.75
C HIS A 51 -48.46 14.67 -21.81
N LEU A 52 -47.79 14.21 -22.87
CA LEU A 52 -47.44 12.81 -23.07
C LEU A 52 -46.01 12.53 -22.61
N ALA A 53 -45.80 11.43 -21.86
CA ALA A 53 -44.48 11.05 -21.38
C ALA A 53 -44.24 9.53 -21.44
N LEU A 54 -43.01 9.17 -21.79
CA LEU A 54 -42.50 7.80 -21.82
C LEU A 54 -41.27 7.68 -20.93
N ARG A 55 -41.19 6.62 -20.12
CA ARG A 55 -39.97 6.27 -19.39
C ARG A 55 -39.35 4.98 -19.95
N HIS A 56 -38.04 4.97 -20.17
CA HIS A 56 -37.36 3.81 -20.71
C HIS A 56 -35.93 3.68 -20.18
N ASN A 57 -35.55 2.46 -19.77
CA ASN A 57 -34.17 2.12 -19.44
C ASN A 57 -33.50 1.49 -20.66
N LEU A 58 -32.33 2.00 -21.03
CA LEU A 58 -31.56 1.51 -22.17
C LEU A 58 -30.08 1.82 -22.03
N ASP A 59 -29.28 1.19 -22.87
CA ASP A 59 -27.92 1.58 -23.19
C ASP A 59 -27.93 2.42 -24.48
N LEU A 60 -27.57 3.71 -24.41
CA LEU A 60 -27.60 4.61 -25.57
C LEU A 60 -26.63 4.20 -26.68
N TYR A 61 -25.59 3.41 -26.36
CA TYR A 61 -24.65 2.88 -27.33
C TYR A 61 -25.12 1.59 -28.03
N ASN A 62 -26.30 1.08 -27.66
CA ASN A 62 -26.85 -0.13 -28.24
C ASN A 62 -27.91 0.22 -29.30
N ASP A 63 -27.54 0.17 -30.57
CA ASP A 63 -28.41 0.52 -31.71
C ASP A 63 -29.78 -0.17 -31.66
N ASN A 64 -29.81 -1.47 -31.32
CA ASN A 64 -31.06 -2.22 -31.24
C ASN A 64 -32.00 -1.71 -30.12
N GLN A 65 -31.44 -1.19 -29.02
CA GLN A 65 -32.24 -0.60 -27.94
C GLN A 65 -32.69 0.82 -28.29
N THR A 66 -31.80 1.61 -28.89
CA THR A 66 -32.10 2.97 -29.33
C THR A 66 -33.17 2.97 -30.42
N GLU A 67 -33.11 2.08 -31.41
CA GLU A 67 -34.13 1.95 -32.46
C GLU A 67 -35.50 1.55 -31.88
N LYS A 68 -35.53 0.63 -30.91
CA LYS A 68 -36.75 0.27 -30.18
C LYS A 68 -37.34 1.45 -29.43
N LEU A 69 -36.51 2.31 -28.83
CA LEU A 69 -36.97 3.52 -28.16
C LEU A 69 -37.50 4.54 -29.16
N VAL A 70 -36.83 4.76 -30.30
CA VAL A 70 -37.31 5.64 -31.38
C VAL A 70 -38.71 5.25 -31.85
N ARG A 71 -38.94 3.96 -32.10
CA ARG A 71 -40.27 3.46 -32.49
C ARG A 71 -41.32 3.73 -31.41
N LYS A 72 -41.00 3.46 -30.13
CA LYS A 72 -41.92 3.74 -29.01
C LYS A 72 -42.22 5.23 -28.84
N ILE A 73 -41.23 6.10 -29.04
CA ILE A 73 -41.43 7.55 -29.02
C ILE A 73 -42.37 7.95 -30.16
N ALA A 74 -42.15 7.43 -31.36
CA ALA A 74 -42.98 7.75 -32.51
C ALA A 74 -44.43 7.29 -32.36
N GLU A 75 -44.64 6.06 -31.86
CA GLU A 75 -45.97 5.49 -31.66
C GLU A 75 -46.75 6.17 -30.52
N ARG A 76 -46.08 6.54 -29.42
CA ARG A 76 -46.77 7.01 -28.20
C ARG A 76 -46.79 8.52 -28.01
N LEU A 77 -45.83 9.22 -28.59
CA LEU A 77 -45.71 10.68 -28.49
C LEU A 77 -46.02 11.36 -29.83
N GLU A 78 -46.41 10.59 -30.85
CA GLU A 78 -46.80 11.05 -32.19
C GLU A 78 -45.72 11.91 -32.89
N ILE A 79 -44.44 11.61 -32.58
CA ILE A 79 -43.28 12.29 -33.15
C ILE A 79 -42.68 11.49 -34.31
N GLY A 80 -42.27 12.15 -35.38
CA GLY A 80 -41.56 11.50 -36.49
C GLY A 80 -40.30 10.75 -36.03
N THR A 81 -40.11 9.52 -36.53
CA THR A 81 -38.96 8.66 -36.18
C THR A 81 -37.62 9.34 -36.45
N SER A 82 -37.51 10.11 -37.53
CA SER A 82 -36.32 10.89 -37.86
C SER A 82 -35.98 11.95 -36.81
N LEU A 83 -37.00 12.62 -36.25
CA LEU A 83 -36.81 13.64 -35.22
C LEU A 83 -36.40 13.01 -33.88
N ALA A 84 -37.05 11.91 -33.50
CA ALA A 84 -36.71 11.15 -32.30
C ALA A 84 -35.30 10.57 -32.36
N ALA A 85 -34.89 10.03 -33.51
CA ALA A 85 -33.53 9.53 -33.72
C ALA A 85 -32.49 10.65 -33.62
N ALA A 86 -32.74 11.80 -34.26
CA ALA A 86 -31.86 12.96 -34.19
C ALA A 86 -31.71 13.50 -32.75
N ALA A 87 -32.82 13.56 -32.00
CA ALA A 87 -32.81 14.02 -30.61
C ALA A 87 -32.03 13.07 -29.68
N LEU A 88 -32.18 11.74 -29.85
CA LEU A 88 -31.42 10.76 -29.06
C LEU A 88 -29.93 10.74 -29.43
N SER A 89 -29.58 10.97 -30.71
CA SER A 89 -28.20 11.12 -31.15
C SER A 89 -27.54 12.35 -30.53
N ASP A 90 -28.17 13.53 -30.64
CA ASP A 90 -27.61 14.77 -30.08
C ASP A 90 -27.53 14.73 -28.55
N LEU A 91 -28.50 14.08 -27.88
CA LEU A 91 -28.43 13.81 -26.44
C LEU A 91 -27.21 12.95 -26.10
N THR A 92 -26.94 11.90 -26.87
CA THR A 92 -25.81 10.99 -26.63
C THR A 92 -24.49 11.75 -26.74
N ASP A 93 -24.31 12.55 -27.79
CA ASP A 93 -23.10 13.36 -27.99
C ASP A 93 -22.89 14.37 -26.83
N LYS A 94 -23.96 15.00 -26.35
CA LYS A 94 -23.88 15.95 -25.23
C LYS A 94 -23.60 15.26 -23.89
N LEU A 95 -24.16 14.08 -23.65
CA LEU A 95 -23.85 13.29 -22.46
C LEU A 95 -22.42 12.76 -22.47
N GLU A 96 -21.87 12.41 -23.63
CA GLU A 96 -20.46 12.05 -23.77
C GLU A 96 -19.54 13.21 -23.41
N LYS A 97 -19.82 14.40 -23.95
CA LYS A 97 -19.07 15.61 -23.64
C LYS A 97 -19.13 15.93 -22.14
N TYR A 98 -20.32 15.93 -21.56
CA TYR A 98 -20.50 16.12 -20.11
C TYR A 98 -19.73 15.07 -19.29
N ARG A 99 -19.79 13.79 -19.69
CA ARG A 99 -19.07 12.70 -19.01
C ARG A 99 -17.56 12.94 -19.01
N LEU A 100 -17.00 13.39 -20.14
CA LEU A 100 -15.57 13.70 -20.26
C LEU A 100 -15.20 14.92 -19.40
N GLU A 101 -16.01 15.97 -19.42
CA GLU A 101 -15.80 17.18 -18.61
C GLU A 101 -15.84 16.88 -17.10
N GLU A 102 -16.77 16.03 -16.63
CA GLU A 102 -16.85 15.59 -15.23
C GLU A 102 -15.64 14.72 -14.83
N ILE A 103 -15.18 13.84 -15.73
CA ILE A 103 -13.97 13.04 -15.50
C ILE A 103 -12.75 13.97 -15.37
N GLU A 104 -12.61 14.98 -16.24
CA GLU A 104 -11.54 15.95 -16.17
C GLU A 104 -11.64 16.84 -14.92
N ALA A 105 -12.83 17.29 -14.54
CA ALA A 105 -13.05 18.12 -13.35
C ALA A 105 -12.69 17.34 -12.06
N SER A 106 -13.11 16.09 -11.97
CA SER A 106 -12.74 15.17 -10.89
C SER A 106 -11.23 14.95 -10.79
N GLN A 107 -10.55 14.84 -11.94
CA GLN A 107 -9.09 14.76 -12.00
C GLN A 107 -8.42 16.05 -11.52
N ARG A 108 -8.93 17.23 -11.89
CA ARG A 108 -8.37 18.53 -11.45
C ARG A 108 -8.57 18.79 -9.96
N GLU A 109 -9.69 18.35 -9.36
CA GLU A 109 -9.89 18.48 -7.91
C GLU A 109 -8.92 17.63 -7.09
N HIS A 110 -8.60 16.42 -7.57
CA HIS A 110 -7.61 15.55 -6.93
C HIS A 110 -6.16 16.07 -7.02
N GLU A 111 -5.89 17.10 -7.84
CA GLU A 111 -4.57 17.69 -8.01
C GLU A 111 -4.29 18.92 -7.13
N LYS A 112 -5.28 19.41 -6.36
CA LYS A 112 -5.10 20.56 -5.44
C LYS A 112 -4.16 20.19 -4.28
N ARG A 113 -2.85 20.31 -4.51
CA ARG A 113 -1.82 20.20 -3.46
C ARG A 113 -1.88 21.40 -2.53
N LYS A 114 -1.80 21.15 -1.22
CA LYS A 114 -1.66 22.22 -0.24
C LYS A 114 -0.33 22.94 -0.45
N MET A 115 -0.37 24.25 -0.66
CA MET A 115 0.83 25.09 -0.61
C MET A 115 1.12 25.46 0.84
N LEU A 116 2.31 25.13 1.32
CA LEU A 116 2.72 25.44 2.69
C LEU A 116 3.12 26.91 2.81
N ASN A 117 2.77 27.52 3.93
CA ASN A 117 3.28 28.85 4.26
C ASN A 117 4.71 28.78 4.84
N PRO A 118 5.46 29.90 4.89
CA PRO A 118 6.84 29.89 5.38
C PRO A 118 7.00 29.39 6.82
N LYS A 119 6.00 29.59 7.68
CA LYS A 119 6.04 29.11 9.08
C LYS A 119 5.93 27.58 9.14
N GLU A 120 5.03 27.00 8.35
CA GLU A 120 4.87 25.54 8.26
C GLU A 120 6.11 24.86 7.69
N ILE A 121 6.75 25.47 6.69
CA ILE A 121 8.00 24.97 6.12
C ILE A 121 9.09 24.98 7.20
N ARG A 122 9.33 26.11 7.87
CA ARG A 122 10.34 26.22 8.93
C ARG A 122 10.11 25.22 10.06
N GLN A 123 8.87 25.05 10.53
CA GLN A 123 8.56 24.08 11.59
C GLN A 123 8.87 22.64 11.17
N ALA A 124 8.58 22.29 9.92
CA ALA A 124 8.87 20.96 9.39
C ALA A 124 10.38 20.75 9.20
N GLU A 125 11.10 21.76 8.71
CA GLU A 125 12.57 21.73 8.57
C GLU A 125 13.26 21.64 9.93
N GLU A 126 12.86 22.45 10.91
CA GLU A 126 13.37 22.41 12.30
C GLU A 126 13.18 21.02 12.91
N TYR A 127 12.00 20.41 12.71
CA TYR A 127 11.76 19.06 13.18
C TYR A 127 12.69 18.06 12.51
N LEU A 128 12.76 18.05 11.17
CA LEU A 128 13.56 17.08 10.41
C LEU A 128 15.08 17.27 10.61
N SER A 129 15.55 18.49 10.92
CA SER A 129 16.97 18.79 11.10
C SER A 129 17.49 18.48 12.50
N ALA A 130 16.59 18.38 13.50
CA ALA A 130 17.00 18.18 14.88
C ALA A 130 17.44 16.71 15.19
N PRO A 131 18.35 16.51 16.16
CA PRO A 131 18.92 15.19 16.48
C PRO A 131 17.87 14.17 16.96
N ASN A 132 18.26 12.89 17.00
CA ASN A 132 17.41 11.78 17.42
C ASN A 132 16.08 11.70 16.66
N LEU A 133 16.12 11.99 15.35
CA LEU A 133 14.93 12.12 14.51
C LEU A 133 14.04 10.86 14.56
N MET A 134 14.62 9.68 14.42
CA MET A 134 13.88 8.41 14.44
C MET A 134 13.13 8.18 15.76
N GLU A 135 13.76 8.48 16.89
CA GLU A 135 13.14 8.32 18.21
C GLU A 135 11.98 9.30 18.40
N ARG A 136 12.21 10.59 18.11
CA ARG A 136 11.17 11.62 18.20
C ARG A 136 9.99 11.31 17.30
N THR A 137 10.25 10.93 16.05
CA THR A 137 9.24 10.48 15.09
C THR A 137 8.46 9.30 15.63
N GLY A 138 9.13 8.26 16.15
CA GLY A 138 8.46 7.12 16.75
C GLY A 138 7.56 7.49 17.93
N GLN A 139 8.00 8.37 18.83
CA GLN A 139 7.24 8.85 19.98
C GLN A 139 6.03 9.70 19.56
N ASP A 140 6.24 10.63 18.62
CA ASP A 140 5.21 11.56 18.15
C ASP A 140 4.14 10.84 17.31
N ILE A 141 4.48 9.80 16.54
CA ILE A 141 3.47 8.90 15.93
C ILE A 141 2.58 8.24 17.02
N GLY A 142 3.15 7.89 18.17
CA GLY A 142 2.35 7.39 19.29
C GLY A 142 1.37 8.43 19.82
N ARG A 143 1.80 9.69 19.87
CA ARG A 143 1.01 10.83 20.32
C ARG A 143 -0.10 11.21 19.33
N THR A 144 -0.05 10.81 18.06
CA THR A 144 -1.17 10.97 17.12
C THR A 144 -2.30 9.96 17.33
N GLY A 145 -2.17 9.06 18.32
CA GLY A 145 -3.19 8.06 18.66
C GLY A 145 -2.90 6.66 18.12
N VAL A 146 -1.68 6.38 17.61
CA VAL A 146 -1.24 5.02 17.28
C VAL A 146 -0.69 4.34 18.53
N ILE A 147 -1.54 3.63 19.26
CA ILE A 147 -1.20 3.06 20.57
C ILE A 147 -0.33 1.82 20.42
N GLY A 148 0.80 1.79 21.14
CA GLY A 148 1.77 0.69 21.06
C GLY A 148 2.36 0.54 19.66
N GLU A 149 2.60 -0.70 19.22
CA GLU A 149 3.12 -1.00 17.87
C GLU A 149 4.39 -0.19 17.51
N GLU A 150 5.26 0.08 18.50
CA GLU A 150 6.29 1.12 18.38
C GLU A 150 7.25 0.90 17.21
N ILE A 151 7.67 -0.36 17.01
CA ILE A 151 8.52 -0.75 15.88
C ILE A 151 7.72 -0.71 14.57
N ASN A 152 6.53 -1.32 14.56
CA ASN A 152 5.72 -1.46 13.35
C ASN A 152 5.23 -0.11 12.81
N ARG A 153 4.79 0.82 13.67
CA ARG A 153 4.31 2.15 13.26
C ARG A 153 5.40 3.00 12.64
N LEU A 154 6.62 2.95 13.21
CA LEU A 154 7.77 3.70 12.69
C LEU A 154 8.30 3.06 11.39
N LEU A 155 8.44 1.73 11.37
CA LEU A 155 8.80 0.97 10.17
C LEU A 155 7.86 1.28 9.01
N MET A 156 6.55 1.22 9.26
CA MET A 156 5.50 1.50 8.28
C MET A 156 5.57 2.96 7.77
N TYR A 157 5.77 3.94 8.66
CA TYR A 157 5.90 5.34 8.28
C TYR A 157 7.10 5.59 7.35
N ILE A 158 8.26 4.97 7.62
CA ILE A 158 9.44 5.08 6.75
C ILE A 158 9.18 4.40 5.40
N ILE A 159 8.52 3.24 5.39
CA ILE A 159 8.12 2.57 4.14
C ILE A 159 7.19 3.47 3.32
N PHE A 160 6.18 4.11 3.93
CA PHE A 160 5.29 5.04 3.22
C PHE A 160 6.03 6.28 2.69
N THR A 161 7.03 6.75 3.42
CA THR A 161 7.88 7.88 3.02
C THR A 161 8.73 7.54 1.79
N SER A 162 9.14 6.27 1.65
CA SER A 162 9.94 5.80 0.51
C SER A 162 9.24 5.94 -0.86
N ARG A 163 7.92 6.23 -0.91
CA ARG A 163 7.18 6.51 -2.15
C ARG A 163 7.80 7.63 -3.00
N LYS A 164 8.54 8.55 -2.37
CA LYS A 164 9.25 9.65 -3.03
C LYS A 164 10.63 9.26 -3.58
N ARG A 165 11.08 8.03 -3.35
CA ARG A 165 12.34 7.49 -3.89
C ARG A 165 12.09 6.74 -5.19
N GLU A 166 13.16 6.52 -5.95
CA GLU A 166 13.09 5.76 -7.21
C GLU A 166 12.69 4.30 -7.05
N ARG A 167 12.96 3.73 -5.87
CA ARG A 167 12.66 2.35 -5.49
C ARG A 167 11.93 2.35 -4.14
N PRO A 168 10.61 2.62 -4.12
CA PRO A 168 9.84 2.55 -2.90
C PRO A 168 9.79 1.14 -2.35
N LEU A 169 9.44 1.09 -1.08
CA LEU A 169 9.21 -0.11 -0.31
C LEU A 169 7.70 -0.35 -0.20
N HIS A 170 7.34 -1.58 0.11
CA HIS A 170 5.95 -2.01 0.26
C HIS A 170 5.79 -2.76 1.57
N VAL A 171 4.61 -2.69 2.19
CA VAL A 171 4.35 -3.35 3.47
C VAL A 171 3.06 -4.15 3.42
N ILE A 172 3.05 -5.30 4.07
CA ILE A 172 1.86 -6.12 4.27
C ILE A 172 1.74 -6.41 5.76
N SER A 173 0.59 -6.03 6.33
CA SER A 173 0.24 -6.31 7.72
C SER A 173 -0.47 -7.66 7.82
N LEU A 174 0.07 -8.53 8.67
CA LEU A 174 -0.43 -9.88 8.95
C LEU A 174 -0.96 -9.99 10.38
N GLY A 175 -2.00 -10.79 10.56
CA GLY A 175 -2.65 -11.00 11.85
C GLY A 175 -4.10 -11.47 11.73
N GLY A 176 -4.65 -12.00 12.81
CA GLY A 176 -6.06 -12.40 12.90
C GLY A 176 -7.05 -11.25 12.60
N SER A 177 -8.28 -11.60 12.22
CA SER A 177 -9.36 -10.62 12.07
C SER A 177 -9.65 -9.92 13.40
N GLY A 178 -9.91 -8.62 13.37
CA GLY A 178 -10.22 -7.81 14.57
C GLY A 178 -9.01 -7.37 15.41
N LEU A 179 -7.78 -7.75 15.06
CA LEU A 179 -6.59 -7.40 15.84
C LEU A 179 -6.01 -6.00 15.55
N GLY A 180 -6.68 -5.19 14.72
CA GLY A 180 -6.23 -3.81 14.47
C GLY A 180 -5.24 -3.62 13.32
N LYS A 181 -5.09 -4.60 12.41
CA LYS A 181 -4.27 -4.47 11.17
C LYS A 181 -4.63 -3.21 10.37
N THR A 182 -5.90 -3.10 10.00
CA THR A 182 -6.42 -1.98 9.22
C THR A 182 -6.29 -0.68 10.00
N HIS A 183 -6.53 -0.72 11.31
CA HIS A 183 -6.38 0.43 12.19
C HIS A 183 -4.95 0.98 12.22
N LEU A 184 -3.92 0.12 12.34
CA LEU A 184 -2.53 0.53 12.28
C LEU A 184 -2.22 1.18 10.92
N GLN A 185 -2.64 0.55 9.83
CA GLN A 185 -2.44 1.05 8.48
C GLN A 185 -3.11 2.42 8.26
N GLU A 186 -4.38 2.57 8.64
CA GLU A 186 -5.15 3.81 8.54
C GLU A 186 -4.55 4.95 9.36
N LYS A 187 -4.14 4.67 10.61
CA LYS A 187 -3.62 5.72 11.49
C LYS A 187 -2.24 6.19 11.07
N VAL A 188 -1.38 5.27 10.61
CA VAL A 188 -0.06 5.65 10.07
C VAL A 188 -0.21 6.32 8.70
N SER A 189 -1.17 5.89 7.87
CA SER A 189 -1.42 6.54 6.58
C SER A 189 -1.98 7.94 6.73
N ALA A 190 -2.72 8.23 7.81
CA ALA A 190 -3.19 9.59 8.09
C ALA A 190 -2.05 10.61 8.21
N LEU A 191 -0.82 10.18 8.49
CA LEU A 191 0.38 11.01 8.55
C LEU A 191 0.94 11.37 7.17
N ILE A 192 0.44 10.74 6.11
CA ILE A 192 0.75 11.03 4.71
C ILE A 192 -0.30 12.04 4.18
N PRO A 193 0.11 13.05 3.40
CA PRO A 193 -0.81 14.03 2.82
C PRO A 193 -1.92 13.33 2.03
N ASP A 194 -3.16 13.82 2.13
CA ASP A 194 -4.31 13.20 1.45
C ASP A 194 -4.13 13.23 -0.08
N GLU A 195 -3.52 14.29 -0.59
CA GLU A 195 -3.14 14.39 -2.00
C GLU A 195 -2.13 13.33 -2.44
N ASP A 196 -1.41 12.67 -1.54
CA ASP A 196 -0.39 11.65 -1.84
C ASP A 196 -0.88 10.22 -1.58
N LYS A 197 -2.17 10.03 -1.26
CA LYS A 197 -2.78 8.72 -0.99
C LYS A 197 -3.77 8.33 -2.06
N VAL A 198 -3.94 7.02 -2.23
CA VAL A 198 -5.03 6.40 -2.99
C VAL A 198 -5.64 5.36 -2.07
N GLU A 199 -6.82 5.67 -1.54
CA GLU A 199 -7.59 4.85 -0.61
C GLU A 199 -8.78 4.27 -1.37
N ASN A 200 -8.72 2.99 -1.71
CA ASN A 200 -9.83 2.32 -2.37
C ASN A 200 -10.19 1.06 -1.59
N THR A 201 -11.42 1.03 -1.10
CA THR A 201 -12.05 -0.13 -0.42
C THR A 201 -12.22 -1.32 -1.36
N SER A 202 -12.31 -1.10 -2.68
CA SER A 202 -12.36 -2.17 -3.69
C SER A 202 -11.59 -1.78 -4.95
N LEU A 203 -10.36 -2.29 -5.11
CA LEU A 203 -9.58 -2.15 -6.34
C LEU A 203 -9.73 -3.41 -7.19
N THR A 204 -10.40 -3.28 -8.33
CA THR A 204 -10.37 -4.33 -9.36
C THR A 204 -9.06 -4.26 -10.15
N ALA A 205 -8.63 -5.39 -10.70
CA ALA A 205 -7.45 -5.45 -11.57
C ALA A 205 -7.54 -4.46 -12.74
N ALA A 206 -8.75 -4.26 -13.27
CA ALA A 206 -9.00 -3.39 -14.40
C ALA A 206 -8.79 -1.91 -14.03
N ALA A 207 -9.19 -1.50 -12.83
CA ALA A 207 -9.09 -0.11 -12.37
C ALA A 207 -7.66 0.43 -12.45
N PHE A 208 -6.66 -0.41 -12.14
CA PHE A 208 -5.25 -0.03 -12.21
C PHE A 208 -4.81 0.49 -13.58
N TYR A 209 -5.38 -0.03 -14.67
CA TYR A 209 -5.00 0.36 -16.04
C TYR A 209 -5.72 1.62 -16.54
N TYR A 210 -6.72 2.10 -15.81
CA TYR A 210 -7.49 3.29 -16.19
C TYR A 210 -7.09 4.55 -15.40
N PHE A 211 -6.16 4.44 -14.45
CA PHE A 211 -5.54 5.61 -13.86
C PHE A 211 -4.81 6.43 -14.94
N GLY A 212 -4.78 7.75 -14.77
CA GLY A 212 -3.98 8.63 -15.59
C GLY A 212 -2.49 8.28 -15.51
N LYS A 213 -1.74 8.60 -16.57
CA LYS A 213 -0.35 8.14 -16.74
C LYS A 213 0.54 8.40 -15.54
N GLN A 214 0.40 9.54 -14.86
CA GLN A 214 1.19 9.87 -13.66
C GLN A 214 0.38 9.90 -12.37
N GLN A 215 -0.90 9.50 -12.41
CA GLN A 215 -1.81 9.65 -11.28
C GLN A 215 -1.34 8.85 -10.05
N LEU A 216 -0.69 7.70 -10.26
CA LEU A 216 -0.13 6.89 -9.18
C LEU A 216 1.31 7.26 -8.80
N LYS A 217 1.96 8.18 -9.53
CA LYS A 217 3.36 8.50 -9.29
C LYS A 217 3.55 9.15 -7.92
N ASN A 218 4.49 8.59 -7.15
CA ASN A 218 4.81 8.96 -5.77
C ASN A 218 3.62 8.86 -4.80
N LYS A 219 2.60 8.05 -5.12
CA LYS A 219 1.44 7.83 -4.24
C LYS A 219 1.65 6.64 -3.30
N LEU A 220 0.96 6.69 -2.16
CA LEU A 220 0.72 5.55 -1.28
C LEU A 220 -0.62 4.92 -1.68
N VAL A 221 -0.58 3.70 -2.21
CA VAL A 221 -1.79 2.91 -2.50
C VAL A 221 -2.10 2.03 -1.30
N LEU A 222 -3.28 2.24 -0.71
CA LEU A 222 -3.76 1.53 0.46
C LEU A 222 -4.81 0.51 0.04
N ILE A 223 -4.58 -0.74 0.43
CA ILE A 223 -5.49 -1.86 0.17
C ILE A 223 -5.90 -2.40 1.54
N GLU A 224 -7.18 -2.27 1.88
CA GLU A 224 -7.69 -2.68 3.19
C GLU A 224 -7.66 -4.19 3.37
N ASP A 225 -8.00 -4.95 2.32
CA ASP A 225 -7.99 -6.41 2.34
C ASP A 225 -7.45 -6.98 1.03
N LEU A 226 -6.25 -7.56 1.10
CA LEU A 226 -5.63 -8.27 -0.03
C LEU A 226 -6.36 -9.58 -0.35
N ASP A 227 -7.06 -10.19 0.63
CA ASP A 227 -7.78 -11.44 0.44
C ASP A 227 -9.00 -11.23 -0.49
N GLY A 228 -9.60 -10.03 -0.47
CA GLY A 228 -10.67 -9.62 -1.38
C GLY A 228 -10.18 -9.07 -2.73
N ALA A 229 -8.89 -8.78 -2.86
CA ALA A 229 -8.28 -8.13 -4.03
C ALA A 229 -7.39 -9.08 -4.86
N GLU A 230 -7.61 -10.39 -4.79
CA GLU A 230 -6.77 -11.41 -5.45
C GLU A 230 -6.55 -11.13 -6.95
N ASN A 231 -7.60 -10.68 -7.65
CA ASN A 231 -7.53 -10.33 -9.07
C ASN A 231 -6.60 -9.14 -9.36
N ALA A 232 -6.44 -8.21 -8.41
CA ALA A 232 -5.59 -7.04 -8.55
C ALA A 232 -4.11 -7.28 -8.19
N LEU A 233 -3.75 -8.47 -7.68
CA LEU A 233 -2.38 -8.78 -7.29
C LEU A 233 -1.39 -8.77 -8.46
N PHE A 234 -1.83 -9.08 -9.68
CA PHE A 234 -0.95 -9.02 -10.85
C PHE A 234 -0.49 -7.60 -11.19
N PRO A 235 -1.38 -6.62 -11.44
CA PRO A 235 -0.93 -5.24 -11.71
C PRO A 235 -0.15 -4.64 -10.54
N ILE A 236 -0.50 -5.00 -9.29
CA ILE A 236 0.29 -4.63 -8.10
C ILE A 236 1.74 -5.13 -8.24
N ARG A 237 1.96 -6.41 -8.55
CA ARG A 237 3.31 -6.97 -8.71
C ARG A 237 4.12 -6.28 -9.80
N GLU A 238 3.47 -5.93 -10.90
CA GLU A 238 4.11 -5.21 -11.99
C GLU A 238 4.48 -3.79 -11.59
N LEU A 239 3.61 -3.06 -10.88
CA LEU A 239 3.96 -1.75 -10.32
C LEU A 239 5.13 -1.84 -9.33
N GLN A 240 5.15 -2.84 -8.44
CA GLN A 240 6.26 -3.04 -7.49
C GLN A 240 7.60 -3.34 -8.19
N THR A 241 7.57 -4.12 -9.27
CA THR A 241 8.80 -4.62 -9.91
C THR A 241 9.28 -3.73 -11.06
N LYS A 242 8.36 -3.31 -11.94
CA LYS A 242 8.65 -2.55 -13.17
C LYS A 242 8.45 -1.05 -13.00
N ARG A 243 7.77 -0.61 -11.93
CA ARG A 243 7.40 0.81 -11.67
C ARG A 243 6.51 1.42 -12.75
N LYS A 244 5.90 0.58 -13.59
CA LYS A 244 4.87 0.94 -14.57
C LYS A 244 4.07 -0.29 -14.94
N ILE A 245 2.83 -0.08 -15.32
CA ILE A 245 1.97 -1.09 -15.94
C ILE A 245 1.52 -0.59 -17.30
N ILE A 246 1.42 -1.51 -18.25
CA ILE A 246 1.06 -1.21 -19.62
C ILE A 246 0.01 -2.23 -20.04
N ARG A 247 -1.13 -1.73 -20.54
CA ARG A 247 -2.17 -2.58 -21.13
C ARG A 247 -2.54 -2.05 -22.49
N THR A 248 -2.46 -2.93 -23.48
CA THR A 248 -2.96 -2.63 -24.83
C THR A 248 -4.45 -2.96 -24.88
N VAL A 249 -5.27 -1.99 -25.28
CA VAL A 249 -6.71 -2.16 -25.48
C VAL A 249 -7.09 -1.81 -26.93
N PRO A 250 -8.04 -2.53 -27.54
CA PRO A 250 -8.61 -2.11 -28.81
C PRO A 250 -9.46 -0.86 -28.59
N PHE A 251 -9.20 0.18 -29.36
CA PHE A 251 -9.93 1.43 -29.41
C PHE A 251 -10.54 1.59 -30.80
N LYS A 252 -11.86 1.71 -30.88
CA LYS A 252 -12.57 1.94 -32.13
C LYS A 252 -12.64 3.44 -32.37
N ASN A 253 -12.05 3.93 -33.45
CA ASN A 253 -12.11 5.35 -33.78
C ASN A 253 -13.51 5.72 -34.32
N THR A 254 -13.77 7.02 -34.46
CA THR A 254 -15.03 7.56 -35.02
C THR A 254 -15.33 7.10 -36.46
N LYS A 255 -14.36 6.52 -37.17
CA LYS A 255 -14.51 5.94 -38.50
C LYS A 255 -14.81 4.43 -38.49
N GLY A 256 -14.92 3.83 -37.30
CA GLY A 256 -15.20 2.40 -37.13
C GLY A 256 -13.99 1.47 -37.24
N GLU A 257 -12.77 2.01 -37.41
CA GLU A 257 -11.53 1.23 -37.46
C GLU A 257 -11.05 0.91 -36.03
N THR A 258 -10.69 -0.34 -35.78
CA THR A 258 -10.06 -0.75 -34.52
C THR A 258 -8.56 -0.45 -34.56
N ARG A 259 -8.08 0.38 -33.64
CA ARG A 259 -6.66 0.63 -33.41
C ARG A 259 -6.27 0.20 -32.00
N SER A 260 -5.07 -0.33 -31.83
CA SER A 260 -4.56 -0.68 -30.51
C SER A 260 -4.01 0.56 -29.81
N VAL A 261 -4.52 0.89 -28.62
CA VAL A 261 -4.03 1.98 -27.76
C VAL A 261 -3.38 1.39 -26.52
N GLN A 262 -2.24 1.94 -26.11
CA GLN A 262 -1.56 1.56 -24.88
C GLN A 262 -1.99 2.47 -23.73
N LEU A 263 -2.64 1.87 -22.73
CA LEU A 263 -2.85 2.49 -21.43
C LEU A 263 -1.58 2.27 -20.61
N ILE A 264 -0.89 3.35 -20.27
CA ILE A 264 0.35 3.33 -19.50
C ILE A 264 0.10 4.04 -18.18
N VAL A 265 0.39 3.38 -17.07
CA VAL A 265 0.36 3.98 -15.73
C VAL A 265 1.75 3.86 -15.11
N GLU A 266 2.32 5.00 -14.77
CA GLU A 266 3.66 5.13 -14.19
C GLU A 266 3.58 5.19 -12.66
N GLY A 267 4.47 4.46 -12.02
CA GLY A 267 4.90 4.71 -10.66
C GLY A 267 6.07 5.71 -10.62
N PRO A 268 6.91 5.68 -9.57
CA PRO A 268 6.93 4.69 -8.49
C PRO A 268 5.77 4.84 -7.49
N VAL A 269 5.35 3.75 -6.83
CA VAL A 269 4.29 3.72 -5.80
C VAL A 269 4.80 3.04 -4.54
N SER A 270 4.32 3.45 -3.37
CA SER A 270 4.37 2.61 -2.15
C SER A 270 3.04 1.89 -2.02
N ILE A 271 3.06 0.61 -1.64
CA ILE A 271 1.83 -0.21 -1.53
C ILE A 271 1.75 -0.75 -0.11
N ALA A 272 0.61 -0.54 0.53
CA ALA A 272 0.29 -1.12 1.83
C ALA A 272 -0.93 -2.02 1.70
N GLY A 273 -0.86 -3.21 2.30
CA GLY A 273 -2.00 -4.13 2.34
C GLY A 273 -2.15 -4.80 3.69
N CYS A 274 -3.36 -5.27 3.99
CA CYS A 274 -3.59 -6.21 5.10
C CYS A 274 -4.06 -7.57 4.56
N THR A 275 -3.69 -8.65 5.24
CA THR A 275 -4.22 -9.99 4.96
C THR A 275 -4.26 -10.83 6.23
N THR A 276 -5.14 -11.83 6.23
CA THR A 276 -5.20 -12.85 7.28
C THR A 276 -4.42 -14.13 6.94
N LYS A 277 -3.92 -14.25 5.70
CA LYS A 277 -3.32 -15.47 5.17
C LYS A 277 -1.80 -15.35 5.07
N GLU A 278 -1.09 -15.93 6.05
CA GLU A 278 0.39 -15.95 6.07
C GLU A 278 1.01 -16.70 4.88
N ASN A 279 0.36 -17.76 4.39
CA ASN A 279 0.92 -18.66 3.38
C ASN A 279 0.45 -18.40 1.94
N LEU A 280 -0.55 -17.54 1.72
CA LEU A 280 -1.23 -17.48 0.41
C LEU A 280 -0.54 -16.58 -0.63
N TYR A 281 0.57 -15.92 -0.28
CA TYR A 281 1.12 -14.85 -1.10
C TYR A 281 2.65 -14.86 -1.19
N GLU A 282 3.30 -16.02 -1.33
CA GLU A 282 4.79 -16.10 -1.36
C GLU A 282 5.41 -15.11 -2.35
N ASP A 283 4.80 -14.93 -3.52
CA ASP A 283 5.25 -13.95 -4.51
C ASP A 283 5.18 -12.50 -3.99
N ASN A 284 4.06 -12.06 -3.41
CA ASN A 284 3.85 -10.67 -2.97
C ASN A 284 4.53 -10.38 -1.63
N ALA A 285 4.44 -11.33 -0.71
CA ALA A 285 5.10 -11.33 0.59
C ALA A 285 6.62 -11.18 0.46
N ASN A 286 7.19 -11.79 -0.58
CA ASN A 286 8.61 -11.62 -0.87
C ASN A 286 8.96 -10.22 -1.41
N ARG A 287 8.02 -9.51 -2.05
CA ARG A 287 8.24 -8.12 -2.55
C ARG A 287 7.94 -7.04 -1.50
N SER A 288 7.51 -7.43 -0.31
CA SER A 288 7.04 -6.52 0.73
C SER A 288 7.72 -6.81 2.07
N PHE A 289 7.71 -5.84 2.97
CA PHE A 289 7.97 -6.04 4.38
C PHE A 289 6.73 -6.66 4.99
N LEU A 290 6.89 -7.84 5.59
CA LEU A 290 5.84 -8.46 6.37
C LEU A 290 5.95 -7.94 7.80
N ILE A 291 4.90 -7.31 8.29
CA ILE A 291 4.79 -6.93 9.68
C ILE A 291 3.66 -7.73 10.32
N HIS A 292 3.86 -8.13 11.57
CA HIS A 292 2.87 -8.87 12.34
C HIS A 292 2.39 -7.98 13.46
N ILE A 293 1.07 -7.92 13.64
CA ILE A 293 0.45 -7.16 14.71
C ILE A 293 0.77 -7.82 16.05
N ASP A 294 1.01 -7.00 17.07
CA ASP A 294 1.24 -7.43 18.45
C ASP A 294 -0.07 -7.93 19.07
N GLU A 295 -0.21 -9.25 19.16
CA GLU A 295 -1.37 -9.93 19.76
C GLU A 295 -1.20 -10.14 21.28
N SER A 296 -0.29 -9.42 21.94
CA SER A 296 -0.05 -9.57 23.37
C SER A 296 -1.15 -8.94 24.22
N THR A 297 -1.39 -9.56 25.39
CA THR A 297 -2.34 -9.02 26.38
C THR A 297 -1.94 -7.64 26.90
N VAL A 298 -0.64 -7.31 26.86
CA VAL A 298 -0.13 -6.00 27.27
C VAL A 298 -0.52 -4.94 26.24
N GLN A 299 -0.45 -5.27 24.96
CA GLN A 299 -0.89 -4.39 23.89
C GLN A 299 -2.41 -4.19 23.93
N ASP A 300 -3.18 -5.26 24.13
CA ASP A 300 -4.63 -5.18 24.31
C ASP A 300 -5.02 -4.21 25.43
N GLU A 301 -4.37 -4.31 26.61
CA GLU A 301 -4.67 -3.44 27.74
C GLU A 301 -4.34 -1.97 27.44
N LYS A 302 -3.22 -1.68 26.77
CA LYS A 302 -2.86 -0.32 26.34
C LYS A 302 -3.94 0.27 25.41
N ILE A 303 -4.42 -0.53 24.45
CA ILE A 303 -5.47 -0.11 23.52
C ILE A 303 -6.78 0.16 24.28
N MET A 304 -7.19 -0.75 25.16
CA MET A 304 -8.42 -0.59 25.95
C MET A 304 -8.34 0.61 26.90
N GLU A 305 -7.19 0.85 27.52
CA GLU A 305 -6.96 2.04 28.35
C GLU A 305 -7.14 3.32 27.54
N TYR A 306 -6.55 3.38 26.34
CA TYR A 306 -6.72 4.52 25.45
C TYR A 306 -8.19 4.73 25.03
N GLN A 307 -8.91 3.65 24.68
CA GLN A 307 -10.34 3.72 24.35
C GLN A 307 -11.16 4.27 25.53
N ARG A 308 -10.89 3.81 26.77
CA ARG A 308 -11.53 4.33 27.98
C ARG A 308 -11.21 5.81 28.20
N ARG A 309 -9.96 6.23 28.02
CA ARG A 309 -9.55 7.64 28.14
C ARG A 309 -10.22 8.54 27.10
N LEU A 310 -10.31 8.06 25.86
CA LEU A 310 -10.99 8.75 24.77
C LEU A 310 -12.49 8.93 25.10
N SER A 311 -13.16 7.86 25.51
CA SER A 311 -14.57 7.91 25.91
C SER A 311 -14.82 8.80 27.14
N ALA A 312 -13.83 8.91 28.03
CA ALA A 312 -13.89 9.80 29.20
C ALA A 312 -13.54 11.27 28.88
N GLY A 313 -13.28 11.63 27.62
CA GLY A 313 -12.89 12.99 27.24
C GLY A 313 -11.51 13.44 27.76
N LYS A 314 -10.65 12.50 28.16
CA LYS A 314 -9.31 12.77 28.72
C LYS A 314 -8.19 12.79 27.67
N THR A 315 -8.57 12.80 26.40
CA THR A 315 -7.65 12.80 25.26
C THR A 315 -7.84 14.08 24.46
N ASP A 316 -6.75 14.82 24.28
CA ASP A 316 -6.75 16.05 23.49
C ASP A 316 -6.69 15.72 21.99
N LEU A 317 -7.86 15.59 21.36
CA LEU A 317 -7.99 15.30 19.94
C LEU A 317 -7.46 16.43 19.05
N ALA A 318 -7.53 17.68 19.50
CA ALA A 318 -7.03 18.81 18.75
C ALA A 318 -5.50 18.77 18.65
N ALA A 319 -4.81 18.46 19.75
CA ALA A 319 -3.36 18.26 19.74
C ALA A 319 -2.95 17.07 18.85
N GLN A 320 -3.71 15.97 18.85
CA GLN A 320 -3.44 14.83 17.95
C GLN A 320 -3.52 15.26 16.48
N GLN A 321 -4.60 15.95 16.10
CA GLN A 321 -4.82 16.42 14.73
C GLN A 321 -3.75 17.43 14.29
N GLN A 322 -3.35 18.35 15.16
CA GLN A 322 -2.25 19.27 14.88
C GLN A 322 -0.94 18.53 14.61
N LEU A 323 -0.65 17.47 15.37
CA LEU A 323 0.54 16.68 15.16
C LEU A 323 0.48 15.88 13.85
N VAL A 324 -0.69 15.31 13.51
CA VAL A 324 -0.93 14.68 12.19
C VAL A 324 -0.65 15.68 11.06
N GLU A 325 -1.12 16.92 11.16
CA GLU A 325 -0.87 17.93 10.13
C GLU A 325 0.61 18.32 10.05
N ARG A 326 1.34 18.36 11.16
CA ARG A 326 2.81 18.52 11.15
C ARG A 326 3.49 17.39 10.40
N PHE A 327 3.07 16.14 10.60
CA PHE A 327 3.58 15.00 9.84
C PHE A 327 3.31 15.12 8.34
N ARG A 328 2.11 15.54 7.95
CA ARG A 328 1.76 15.79 6.55
C ARG A 328 2.63 16.90 5.95
N ASN A 329 2.87 17.99 6.69
CA ASN A 329 3.74 19.07 6.26
C ASN A 329 5.20 18.60 6.10
N MET A 330 5.74 17.80 7.02
CA MET A 330 7.04 17.16 6.86
C MET A 330 7.11 16.33 5.57
N GLN A 331 6.08 15.53 5.31
CA GLN A 331 6.00 14.73 4.09
C GLN A 331 5.96 15.58 2.82
N ARG A 332 5.35 16.76 2.84
CA ARG A 332 5.29 17.68 1.69
C ARG A 332 6.65 18.27 1.36
N ILE A 333 7.44 18.66 2.36
CA ILE A 333 8.74 19.30 2.15
C ILE A 333 9.85 18.32 1.71
N LEU A 334 9.74 17.02 2.05
CA LEU A 334 10.72 16.02 1.58
C LEU A 334 10.83 16.02 0.06
N VAL A 335 12.03 16.28 -0.45
CA VAL A 335 12.32 16.26 -1.89
C VAL A 335 12.95 14.93 -2.30
N PRO A 336 12.72 14.45 -3.55
CA PRO A 336 13.45 13.30 -4.08
C PRO A 336 14.96 13.56 -4.02
N ALA A 337 15.72 12.61 -3.48
CA ALA A 337 17.18 12.70 -3.35
C ALA A 337 17.81 11.34 -3.70
N GLN A 338 18.94 11.37 -4.42
CA GLN A 338 19.76 10.19 -4.64
C GLN A 338 20.46 9.85 -3.31
N VAL A 339 20.45 8.57 -2.93
CA VAL A 339 21.11 8.10 -1.70
C VAL A 339 22.21 7.15 -2.09
N ARG A 340 23.43 7.39 -1.59
CA ARG A 340 24.56 6.47 -1.74
C ARG A 340 24.98 5.94 -0.39
N ASN A 341 25.10 4.62 -0.29
CA ASN A 341 25.49 3.97 0.95
C ASN A 341 26.95 3.51 0.87
N PRO A 342 27.92 4.27 1.44
CA PRO A 342 29.34 3.91 1.38
C PRO A 342 29.67 2.62 2.15
N TYR A 343 28.75 2.15 3.00
CA TYR A 343 28.89 0.93 3.78
C TYR A 343 28.25 -0.29 3.12
N ALA A 344 27.55 -0.14 1.98
CA ALA A 344 26.72 -1.19 1.37
C ALA A 344 27.43 -2.54 1.21
N GLU A 345 28.69 -2.57 0.77
CA GLU A 345 29.45 -3.81 0.56
C GLU A 345 29.77 -4.57 1.86
N GLN A 346 29.75 -3.87 2.99
CA GLN A 346 30.06 -4.42 4.32
C GLN A 346 28.80 -4.95 5.02
N LEU A 347 27.62 -4.54 4.55
CA LEU A 347 26.32 -4.90 5.09
C LEU A 347 25.92 -6.30 4.62
N LYS A 348 25.89 -7.25 5.54
CA LYS A 348 25.48 -8.64 5.28
C LYS A 348 24.30 -9.03 6.15
N ILE A 349 23.32 -9.70 5.55
CA ILE A 349 22.23 -10.30 6.30
C ILE A 349 22.65 -11.64 6.93
N PRO A 350 22.00 -12.10 8.01
CA PRO A 350 22.22 -13.42 8.60
C PRO A 350 21.98 -14.55 7.59
N LYS A 351 22.69 -15.67 7.73
CA LYS A 351 22.63 -16.81 6.78
C LYS A 351 21.34 -17.61 6.91
N GLU A 352 20.70 -17.54 8.07
CA GLU A 352 19.46 -18.21 8.45
C GLU A 352 18.25 -17.63 7.72
N VAL A 353 18.36 -16.40 7.20
CA VAL A 353 17.27 -15.72 6.50
C VAL A 353 16.90 -16.45 5.22
N LEU A 354 15.62 -16.80 5.10
CA LEU A 354 15.08 -17.42 3.90
C LEU A 354 15.06 -16.39 2.74
N ARG A 355 15.25 -16.88 1.50
CA ARG A 355 15.30 -16.06 0.27
C ARG A 355 16.31 -14.87 0.37
N PRO A 356 17.59 -15.14 0.67
CA PRO A 356 18.56 -14.11 1.09
C PRO A 356 18.80 -12.99 0.06
N ARG A 357 18.74 -13.30 -1.24
CA ARG A 357 18.97 -12.29 -2.30
C ARG A 357 17.98 -11.12 -2.22
N ARG A 358 16.70 -11.43 -1.98
CA ARG A 358 15.64 -10.43 -1.95
C ARG A 358 15.64 -9.68 -0.63
N THR A 359 15.85 -10.40 0.46
CA THR A 359 15.96 -9.79 1.79
C THR A 359 17.16 -8.84 1.88
N ASN A 360 18.28 -9.17 1.22
CA ASN A 360 19.43 -8.27 1.13
C ASN A 360 19.10 -6.97 0.38
N ALA A 361 18.38 -7.06 -0.74
CA ALA A 361 17.94 -5.89 -1.48
C ALA A 361 17.00 -5.01 -0.65
N HIS A 362 16.05 -5.61 0.07
CA HIS A 362 15.16 -4.89 0.99
C HIS A 362 15.93 -4.24 2.14
N TYR A 363 16.92 -4.93 2.71
CA TYR A 363 17.73 -4.42 3.80
C TYR A 363 18.49 -3.14 3.41
N LEU A 364 19.19 -3.17 2.26
CA LEU A 364 19.87 -1.99 1.73
C LEU A 364 18.89 -0.86 1.40
N ALA A 365 17.80 -1.18 0.71
CA ALA A 365 16.80 -0.18 0.33
C ALA A 365 16.12 0.47 1.55
N PHE A 366 15.94 -0.27 2.65
CA PHE A 366 15.40 0.26 3.90
C PHE A 366 16.39 1.20 4.61
N ILE A 367 17.67 0.86 4.67
CA ILE A 367 18.71 1.76 5.19
C ILE A 367 18.74 3.07 4.41
N GLU A 368 18.66 2.97 3.08
CA GLU A 368 18.62 4.15 2.23
C GLU A 368 17.31 4.94 2.40
N ALA A 369 16.18 4.29 2.73
CA ALA A 369 14.92 4.98 3.04
C ALA A 369 15.00 5.72 4.38
N VAL A 370 15.69 5.15 5.38
CA VAL A 370 16.02 5.85 6.63
C VAL A 370 16.93 7.04 6.34
N THR A 371 17.98 6.87 5.53
CA THR A 371 18.87 7.97 5.12
C THR A 371 18.09 9.10 4.41
N PHE A 372 17.19 8.73 3.49
CA PHE A 372 16.32 9.68 2.78
C PHE A 372 15.43 10.49 3.73
N TYR A 373 14.91 9.87 4.80
CA TYR A 373 14.13 10.58 5.80
C TYR A 373 14.97 11.61 6.58
N HIS A 374 16.26 11.32 6.78
CA HIS A 374 17.22 12.23 7.39
C HIS A 374 17.80 13.27 6.41
N GLN A 375 17.24 13.46 5.21
CA GLN A 375 17.85 14.34 4.18
C GLN A 375 18.19 15.77 4.67
N TYR A 376 17.43 16.31 5.63
CA TYR A 376 17.69 17.63 6.24
C TYR A 376 18.82 17.65 7.28
N GLN A 377 19.40 16.49 7.58
CA GLN A 377 20.55 16.30 8.47
C GLN A 377 21.79 15.78 7.72
N ARG A 378 21.73 15.75 6.38
CA ARG A 378 22.80 15.23 5.55
C ARG A 378 23.35 16.35 4.69
N GLU A 379 24.66 16.38 4.58
CA GLU A 379 25.32 17.27 3.64
C GLU A 379 25.07 16.77 2.21
N LYS A 380 24.77 17.71 1.32
CA LYS A 380 24.63 17.43 -0.11
C LYS A 380 26.02 17.23 -0.70
N GLN A 381 26.20 16.09 -1.36
CA GLN A 381 27.41 15.74 -2.09
C GLN A 381 27.12 15.76 -3.59
N PHE A 382 28.16 15.91 -4.40
CA PHE A 382 28.05 15.97 -5.86
C PHE A 382 29.01 14.99 -6.51
N ASP A 383 28.50 14.21 -7.45
CA ASP A 383 29.33 13.30 -8.23
C ASP A 383 30.30 14.09 -9.12
N ARG A 384 31.60 13.79 -9.06
CA ARG A 384 32.61 14.53 -9.82
C ARG A 384 32.53 14.33 -11.32
N GLN A 385 31.93 13.23 -11.79
CA GLN A 385 31.81 12.89 -13.20
C GLN A 385 30.46 13.32 -13.78
N THR A 386 29.37 13.07 -13.06
CA THR A 386 28.02 13.34 -13.56
C THR A 386 27.42 14.66 -13.07
N GLY A 387 27.95 15.23 -11.98
CA GLY A 387 27.39 16.41 -11.32
C GLY A 387 26.09 16.12 -10.54
N GLU A 388 25.67 14.86 -10.42
CA GLU A 388 24.45 14.47 -9.72
C GLU A 388 24.56 14.75 -8.21
N GLU A 389 23.55 15.41 -7.64
CA GLU A 389 23.41 15.64 -6.20
C GLU A 389 22.97 14.35 -5.49
N TYR A 390 23.65 14.00 -4.40
CA TYR A 390 23.30 12.86 -3.56
C TYR A 390 23.57 13.14 -2.07
N ILE A 391 22.95 12.32 -1.21
CA ILE A 391 23.25 12.27 0.22
C ILE A 391 23.82 10.91 0.61
N GLU A 392 24.66 10.87 1.64
CA GLU A 392 25.31 9.64 2.09
C GLU A 392 24.64 9.03 3.33
N THR A 393 24.60 7.71 3.35
CA THR A 393 24.18 6.93 4.53
C THR A 393 25.23 7.03 5.64
N THR A 394 24.78 7.32 6.85
CA THR A 394 25.60 7.34 8.06
C THR A 394 25.48 6.03 8.85
N ILE A 395 26.37 5.79 9.80
CA ILE A 395 26.27 4.63 10.70
C ILE A 395 25.03 4.72 11.59
N GLU A 396 24.57 5.92 11.94
CA GLU A 396 23.33 6.12 12.71
C GLU A 396 22.10 5.67 11.92
N ASP A 397 22.06 5.92 10.61
CA ASP A 397 21.01 5.42 9.72
C ASP A 397 20.96 3.89 9.73
N ILE A 398 22.14 3.24 9.64
CA ILE A 398 22.28 1.78 9.67
C ILE A 398 21.84 1.23 11.02
N ARG A 399 22.23 1.86 12.13
CA ARG A 399 21.82 1.46 13.49
C ARG A 399 20.29 1.54 13.66
N SER A 400 19.70 2.65 13.22
CA SER A 400 18.24 2.86 13.27
C SER A 400 17.50 1.83 12.41
N ALA A 401 17.99 1.58 11.19
CA ALA A 401 17.44 0.57 10.31
C ALA A 401 17.56 -0.84 10.93
N ASN A 402 18.72 -1.19 11.49
CA ASN A 402 18.96 -2.49 12.14
C ASN A 402 18.00 -2.72 13.30
N ARG A 403 17.76 -1.70 14.14
CA ARG A 403 16.79 -1.78 15.23
C ARG A 403 15.40 -2.18 14.74
N LEU A 404 14.93 -1.57 13.65
CA LEU A 404 13.60 -1.86 13.07
C LEU A 404 13.56 -3.17 12.30
N MET A 405 14.69 -3.57 11.70
CA MET A 405 14.79 -4.77 10.85
C MET A 405 14.97 -6.07 11.63
N LYS A 406 15.40 -6.03 12.89
CA LYS A 406 15.62 -7.22 13.73
C LYS A 406 14.42 -8.17 13.71
N GLU A 407 13.23 -7.67 14.01
CA GLU A 407 12.01 -8.47 14.03
C GLU A 407 11.63 -8.96 12.63
N VAL A 408 11.73 -8.10 11.61
CA VAL A 408 11.42 -8.46 10.21
C VAL A 408 12.32 -9.61 9.73
N LEU A 409 13.62 -9.55 10.01
CA LEU A 409 14.59 -10.58 9.63
C LEU A 409 14.41 -11.86 10.44
N LEU A 410 14.10 -11.73 11.74
CA LEU A 410 13.77 -12.86 12.60
C LEU A 410 12.59 -13.67 12.05
N ARG A 411 11.52 -12.98 11.65
CA ARG A 411 10.35 -13.63 11.03
C ARG A 411 10.66 -14.25 9.67
N LYS A 412 11.50 -13.61 8.85
CA LYS A 412 11.94 -14.19 7.56
C LYS A 412 12.91 -15.37 7.71
N ALA A 413 13.52 -15.56 8.87
CA ALA A 413 14.39 -16.70 9.16
C ALA A 413 13.65 -17.85 9.85
N ASP A 414 12.54 -17.56 10.53
CA ASP A 414 11.72 -18.57 11.17
C ASP A 414 11.01 -19.45 10.13
N THR A 415 11.07 -20.76 10.33
CA THR A 415 10.40 -21.73 9.46
C THR A 415 8.95 -21.98 9.86
N LEU A 416 8.54 -21.50 11.04
CA LEU A 416 7.18 -21.60 11.53
C LEU A 416 6.36 -20.37 11.14
N THR A 417 5.08 -20.61 10.89
CA THR A 417 4.07 -19.52 10.88
C THR A 417 4.00 -18.84 12.24
N VAL A 418 3.58 -17.57 12.30
CA VAL A 418 3.54 -16.81 13.57
C VAL A 418 2.55 -17.45 14.55
N ALA A 419 1.42 -17.94 14.04
CA ALA A 419 0.47 -18.67 14.86
C ALA A 419 1.07 -19.93 15.52
N VAL A 420 1.90 -20.69 14.78
CA VAL A 420 2.56 -21.90 15.30
C VAL A 420 3.69 -21.55 16.25
N ARG A 421 4.49 -20.51 15.95
CA ARG A 421 5.53 -19.99 16.85
C ARG A 421 4.94 -19.54 18.18
N ASN A 422 3.91 -18.69 18.17
CA ASN A 422 3.24 -18.21 19.38
C ASN A 422 2.64 -19.37 20.20
N TYR A 423 2.04 -20.35 19.52
CA TYR A 423 1.58 -21.56 20.17
C TYR A 423 2.72 -22.35 20.83
N PHE A 424 3.85 -22.52 20.14
CA PHE A 424 4.98 -23.29 20.63
C PHE A 424 5.64 -22.62 21.85
N GLU A 425 5.76 -21.29 21.86
CA GLU A 425 6.25 -20.55 23.03
C GLU A 425 5.29 -20.69 24.23
N ARG A 426 3.97 -20.65 24.01
CA ARG A 426 2.96 -20.91 25.06
C ARG A 426 3.02 -22.34 25.58
N LEU A 427 3.23 -23.32 24.70
CA LEU A 427 3.42 -24.71 25.08
C LEU A 427 4.69 -24.87 25.93
N LYS A 428 5.82 -24.29 25.51
CA LYS A 428 7.09 -24.33 26.27
C LYS A 428 6.92 -23.71 27.65
N LYS A 429 6.24 -22.57 27.76
CA LYS A 429 5.92 -21.92 29.06
C LYS A 429 5.09 -22.84 29.96
N TYR A 430 3.99 -23.38 29.44
CA TYR A 430 3.14 -24.32 30.19
C TYR A 430 3.91 -25.54 30.71
N LEU A 431 4.78 -26.12 29.87
CA LEU A 431 5.58 -27.29 30.24
C LEU A 431 6.62 -26.96 31.32
N LYS A 432 7.24 -25.77 31.26
CA LYS A 432 8.14 -25.28 32.31
C LYS A 432 7.40 -25.13 33.64
N ASP A 433 6.22 -24.50 33.62
CA ASP A 433 5.41 -24.26 34.82
C ASP A 433 4.95 -25.57 35.48
N GLN A 434 4.62 -26.59 34.66
CA GLN A 434 4.21 -27.91 35.12
C GLN A 434 5.38 -28.87 35.42
N LYS A 435 6.64 -28.44 35.24
CA LYS A 435 7.86 -29.26 35.37
C LYS A 435 7.81 -30.56 34.54
N GLY A 436 7.06 -30.57 33.43
CA GLY A 436 6.83 -31.74 32.59
C GLY A 436 7.52 -31.61 31.24
N LEU A 437 8.31 -32.61 30.84
CA LEU A 437 8.95 -32.64 29.51
C LEU A 437 8.09 -33.30 28.43
N SER A 438 7.05 -34.02 28.81
CA SER A 438 6.18 -34.76 27.90
C SER A 438 4.71 -34.47 28.13
N PHE A 439 3.91 -34.51 27.06
CA PHE A 439 2.49 -34.17 27.12
C PHE A 439 1.67 -34.97 26.10
N THR A 440 0.35 -34.97 26.30
CA THR A 440 -0.63 -35.52 25.35
C THR A 440 -1.44 -34.41 24.70
N ASN A 441 -2.03 -34.68 23.54
CA ASN A 441 -2.94 -33.74 22.88
C ASN A 441 -4.11 -33.33 23.77
N ARG A 442 -4.65 -34.27 24.55
CA ARG A 442 -5.79 -34.01 25.45
C ARG A 442 -5.44 -32.96 26.52
N GLN A 443 -4.27 -33.11 27.16
CA GLN A 443 -3.80 -32.19 28.19
C GLN A 443 -3.63 -30.77 27.65
N ILE A 444 -2.89 -30.61 26.54
CA ILE A 444 -2.62 -29.28 25.97
C ILE A 444 -3.90 -28.63 25.42
N ARG A 445 -4.81 -29.41 24.84
CA ARG A 445 -6.11 -28.91 24.36
C ARG A 445 -6.92 -28.27 25.49
N GLN A 446 -6.96 -28.90 26.66
CA GLN A 446 -7.68 -28.41 27.83
C GLN A 446 -6.98 -27.20 28.45
N ALA A 447 -5.67 -27.28 28.64
CA ALA A 447 -4.89 -26.21 29.27
C ALA A 447 -4.86 -24.92 28.44
N LEU A 448 -4.62 -25.01 27.13
CA LEU A 448 -4.46 -23.85 26.25
C LEU A 448 -5.75 -23.46 25.51
N ARG A 449 -6.84 -24.21 25.70
CA ARG A 449 -8.16 -23.98 25.07
C ARG A 449 -8.12 -23.91 23.54
N ILE A 450 -7.39 -24.83 22.91
CA ILE A 450 -7.21 -24.88 21.45
C ILE A 450 -8.16 -25.89 20.83
N LYS A 451 -8.73 -25.60 19.66
CA LYS A 451 -9.56 -26.57 18.91
C LYS A 451 -8.72 -27.77 18.46
N ALA A 452 -9.31 -28.96 18.47
CA ALA A 452 -8.58 -30.21 18.18
C ALA A 452 -7.91 -30.24 16.78
N ALA A 453 -8.62 -29.74 15.76
CA ALA A 453 -8.08 -29.66 14.40
C ALA A 453 -6.87 -28.72 14.30
N THR A 454 -6.95 -27.54 14.95
CA THR A 454 -5.87 -26.56 15.02
C THR A 454 -4.64 -27.14 15.73
N LEU A 455 -4.84 -27.79 16.88
CA LEU A 455 -3.75 -28.42 17.64
C LEU A 455 -3.03 -29.48 16.81
N LYS A 456 -3.80 -30.35 16.12
CA LYS A 456 -3.23 -31.39 15.25
C LYS A 456 -2.39 -30.80 14.13
N ARG A 457 -2.85 -29.71 13.50
CA ARG A 457 -2.07 -29.00 12.47
C ARG A 457 -0.78 -28.43 13.04
N TYR A 458 -0.84 -27.73 14.17
CA TYR A 458 0.34 -27.16 14.83
C TYR A 458 1.37 -28.23 15.21
N HIS A 459 0.92 -29.33 15.80
CA HIS A 459 1.82 -30.44 16.12
C HIS A 459 2.43 -31.09 14.88
N SER A 460 1.66 -31.24 13.80
CA SER A 460 2.19 -31.75 12.53
C SER A 460 3.33 -30.87 12.02
N GLU A 461 3.16 -29.55 12.04
CA GLU A 461 4.18 -28.59 11.60
C GLU A 461 5.43 -28.63 12.50
N LEU A 462 5.23 -28.69 13.82
CA LEU A 462 6.34 -28.79 14.77
C LEU A 462 7.11 -30.13 14.66
N LEU A 463 6.43 -31.23 14.36
CA LEU A 463 7.07 -32.53 14.10
C LEU A 463 7.92 -32.48 12.82
N VAL A 464 7.38 -31.91 11.75
CA VAL A 464 8.11 -31.75 10.47
C VAL A 464 9.34 -30.86 10.64
N ASN A 465 9.26 -29.83 11.47
CA ASN A 465 10.39 -28.95 11.80
C ASN A 465 11.35 -29.53 12.87
N GLY A 466 11.11 -30.76 13.37
CA GLY A 466 11.94 -31.39 14.39
C GLY A 466 11.90 -30.72 15.76
N LEU A 467 10.91 -29.87 16.02
CA LEU A 467 10.70 -29.15 17.30
C LEU A 467 9.88 -29.97 18.31
N LEU A 468 9.15 -30.97 17.82
CA LEU A 468 8.51 -32.01 18.62
C LEU A 468 9.01 -33.39 18.19
N GLN A 469 8.98 -34.33 19.13
CA GLN A 469 9.19 -35.75 18.88
C GLN A 469 8.11 -36.58 19.56
N VAL A 470 7.77 -37.73 18.96
CA VAL A 470 6.88 -38.72 19.59
C VAL A 470 7.73 -39.60 20.50
N LYS A 471 7.50 -39.51 21.81
CA LYS A 471 8.21 -40.30 22.83
C LYS A 471 7.68 -41.73 22.90
N SER A 472 6.36 -41.88 22.87
CA SER A 472 5.69 -43.18 22.91
C SER A 472 4.22 -43.06 22.50
N GLY A 473 3.55 -44.19 22.30
CA GLY A 473 2.12 -44.25 21.99
C GLY A 473 1.81 -44.85 20.61
N LYS A 474 0.53 -45.20 20.39
CA LYS A 474 0.03 -45.78 19.14
C LYS A 474 -1.24 -45.03 18.72
N LYS A 475 -1.61 -45.11 17.44
CA LYS A 475 -2.78 -44.42 16.88
C LYS A 475 -4.09 -44.66 17.68
N ALA A 476 -4.24 -45.85 18.25
CA ALA A 476 -5.41 -46.24 19.06
C ALA A 476 -5.43 -45.64 20.48
N THR A 477 -4.29 -45.51 21.14
CA THR A 477 -4.18 -45.07 22.55
C THR A 477 -3.77 -43.60 22.68
N GLY A 478 -3.36 -42.97 21.59
CA GLY A 478 -2.84 -41.60 21.56
C GLY A 478 -1.32 -41.56 21.70
N TYR A 479 -0.73 -40.47 21.22
CA TYR A 479 0.70 -40.22 21.27
C TYR A 479 1.07 -39.33 22.46
N ILE A 480 2.24 -39.61 23.04
CA ILE A 480 2.93 -38.77 24.01
C ILE A 480 4.05 -38.04 23.26
N TYR A 481 4.02 -36.72 23.31
CA TYR A 481 4.95 -35.84 22.64
C TYR A 481 5.96 -35.26 23.64
N GLN A 482 7.13 -34.86 23.14
CA GLN A 482 8.14 -34.13 23.89
C GLN A 482 8.72 -33.02 23.01
N VAL A 483 9.05 -31.88 23.65
CA VAL A 483 9.76 -30.76 23.02
C VAL A 483 11.24 -31.12 22.89
N THR A 484 11.82 -30.92 21.70
CA THR A 484 13.23 -31.24 21.42
C THR A 484 14.19 -30.14 21.90
N SER A 485 13.79 -28.86 21.76
CA SER A 485 14.56 -27.71 22.25
C SER A 485 13.64 -26.64 22.85
N PHE A 486 14.02 -26.12 24.02
CA PHE A 486 13.34 -25.01 24.66
C PHE A 486 13.91 -23.63 24.28
N LYS A 487 15.12 -23.60 23.69
CA LYS A 487 15.88 -22.38 23.39
C LYS A 487 16.01 -22.10 21.88
N ASP A 488 15.28 -22.83 21.04
CA ASP A 488 15.40 -22.74 19.59
C ASP A 488 15.18 -21.31 19.06
N TYR A 489 14.14 -20.63 19.55
CA TYR A 489 13.79 -19.28 19.13
C TYR A 489 14.76 -18.24 19.70
N GLU A 490 15.13 -18.36 20.97
CA GLU A 490 16.13 -17.49 21.62
C GLU A 490 17.47 -17.56 20.86
N GLN A 491 17.93 -18.76 20.49
CA GLN A 491 19.16 -18.95 19.71
C GLN A 491 19.06 -18.40 18.29
N LEU A 492 17.89 -18.47 17.65
CA LEU A 492 17.67 -17.84 16.34
C LEU A 492 17.74 -16.32 16.45
N GLN A 493 17.09 -15.75 17.47
CA GLN A 493 17.10 -14.32 17.76
C GLN A 493 18.51 -13.80 18.06
N GLU A 494 19.27 -14.48 18.92
CA GLU A 494 20.66 -14.14 19.25
C GLU A 494 21.56 -14.12 18.01
N ARG A 495 21.44 -15.13 17.12
CA ARG A 495 22.22 -15.17 15.87
C ARG A 495 21.90 -14.01 14.95
N ILE A 496 20.62 -13.71 14.75
CA ILE A 496 20.18 -12.63 13.86
C ILE A 496 20.59 -11.27 14.40
N HIS A 497 20.35 -11.03 15.69
CA HIS A 497 20.73 -9.77 16.34
C HIS A 497 22.25 -9.61 16.36
N GLY A 498 22.98 -10.68 16.69
CA GLY A 498 24.44 -10.69 16.78
C GLY A 498 25.10 -10.29 15.47
N VAL A 499 24.62 -10.79 14.32
CA VAL A 499 25.17 -10.41 13.01
C VAL A 499 24.99 -8.91 12.74
N LEU A 500 23.81 -8.35 12.98
CA LEU A 500 23.54 -6.92 12.74
C LEU A 500 24.33 -6.01 13.69
N ASP A 501 24.40 -6.39 14.97
CA ASP A 501 25.10 -5.63 16.00
C ASP A 501 26.62 -5.70 15.78
N GLU A 502 27.15 -6.85 15.38
CA GLU A 502 28.56 -7.01 15.02
C GLU A 502 28.94 -6.16 13.81
N ILE A 503 28.10 -6.14 12.76
CA ILE A 503 28.34 -5.29 11.58
C ILE A 503 28.39 -3.83 12.00
N THR A 504 27.38 -3.36 12.74
CA THR A 504 27.33 -1.97 13.20
C THR A 504 28.55 -1.61 14.03
N GLY A 505 28.93 -2.45 15.00
CA GLY A 505 30.11 -2.23 15.85
C GLY A 505 31.43 -2.27 15.07
N ARG A 506 31.55 -3.09 14.02
CA ARG A 506 32.73 -3.10 13.14
C ARG A 506 32.83 -1.80 12.33
N LEU A 507 31.70 -1.29 11.82
CA LEU A 507 31.65 -0.03 11.08
C LEU A 507 32.07 1.15 11.99
N GLU A 508 31.53 1.22 13.20
CA GLU A 508 31.87 2.27 14.19
C GLU A 508 33.37 2.27 14.54
N ARG A 509 33.96 1.08 14.73
CA ARG A 509 35.40 0.95 14.99
C ARG A 509 36.26 1.41 13.80
N LYS A 510 35.78 1.22 12.58
CA LYS A 510 36.50 1.62 11.36
C LYS A 510 36.47 3.13 11.16
N GLU A 511 35.35 3.78 11.45
CA GLU A 511 35.20 5.24 11.38
C GLU A 511 36.04 5.97 12.45
N ARG A 512 36.19 5.37 13.64
CA ARG A 512 37.01 5.93 14.74
C ARG A 512 38.53 5.82 14.55
N ARG A 513 39.02 5.08 13.54
CA ARG A 513 40.46 4.99 13.26
C ARG A 513 40.86 6.12 12.29
N PRO A 514 41.67 7.11 12.71
CA PRO A 514 42.13 8.14 11.80
C PRO A 514 43.13 7.52 10.81
N GLY A 515 42.75 7.43 9.52
CA GLY A 515 43.65 7.00 8.43
C GLY A 515 43.20 5.83 7.52
N GLY A 516 41.94 5.36 7.57
CA GLY A 516 41.41 4.40 6.58
C GLY A 516 40.95 5.10 5.30
N PRO A 517 41.12 4.51 4.09
CA PRO A 517 41.03 5.26 2.84
C PRO A 517 39.61 5.82 2.65
N VAL A 518 39.55 7.13 2.41
CA VAL A 518 38.46 7.74 1.64
C VAL A 518 38.32 6.88 0.39
N VAL A 519 37.14 6.30 0.19
CA VAL A 519 36.85 5.43 -0.95
C VAL A 519 36.96 6.31 -2.20
N ALA A 520 38.18 6.39 -2.76
CA ALA A 520 38.40 6.98 -4.06
C ALA A 520 37.65 6.10 -5.05
N HIS A 521 36.69 6.71 -5.75
CA HIS A 521 36.15 6.17 -6.99
C HIS A 521 37.33 5.69 -7.83
N ARG A 522 37.50 4.36 -7.98
CA ARG A 522 38.46 3.83 -8.93
C ARG A 522 37.94 4.18 -10.32
N GLU A 523 38.63 5.11 -10.97
CA GLU A 523 38.47 5.39 -12.39
C GLU A 523 38.71 4.10 -13.18
N ASN A 524 37.69 3.61 -13.87
CA ASN A 524 37.87 2.65 -14.95
C ASN A 524 38.45 3.43 -16.14
N GLY A 525 39.77 3.40 -16.30
CA GLY A 525 40.44 3.89 -17.51
C GLY A 525 39.99 3.09 -18.74
N PRO A 526 40.01 3.69 -19.95
CA PRO A 526 39.49 3.07 -21.15
C PRO A 526 40.31 1.83 -21.54
N ALA A 527 39.60 0.80 -22.02
CA ALA A 527 40.19 -0.44 -22.48
C ALA A 527 41.14 -0.20 -23.67
N LYS A 528 42.40 -0.62 -23.54
CA LYS A 528 43.37 -0.62 -24.64
C LYS A 528 42.87 -1.54 -25.76
N GLU A 529 42.73 -0.99 -26.96
CA GLU A 529 42.52 -1.74 -28.20
C GLU A 529 43.66 -2.75 -28.42
N LYS A 530 43.30 -4.02 -28.61
CA LYS A 530 44.22 -5.03 -29.10
C LYS A 530 44.44 -4.80 -30.59
N LYS A 531 45.68 -4.48 -30.97
CA LYS A 531 46.15 -4.54 -32.36
C LYS A 531 46.00 -5.97 -32.88
N ALA A 532 45.36 -6.10 -34.04
CA ALA A 532 45.37 -7.31 -34.82
C ALA A 532 46.78 -7.56 -35.39
N SER A 533 47.26 -8.78 -35.25
CA SER A 533 48.34 -9.38 -36.04
C SER A 533 47.98 -10.84 -36.23
#